data_AF-A0A522SUT3-F1
#
_entry.id   AF-A0A522SUT3-F1
#
_cell.length_a   1.000
_cell.length_b   1.000
_cell.length_c   1.000
_cell.angle_alpha   90.00
_cell.angle_beta   90.00
_cell.angle_gamma   90.00
#
_symmetry.space_group_name_H-M   'P 1'
#
loop_
_entity.id
_entity.type
_entity.pdbx_description
1 polymer ?
#
loop_
_entity_poly.entity_id
_entity_poly.type
_entity_poly.pdbx_seq_one_letter_code
_entity_poly.pdbx_strand_id
1 'polypeptide(L)'
;MAKITKNFSFDLPLTKTLAGYWRKKINHVTDLQIRYVGYDYGFRDEETGEERYDIDLEEVNYEGMNILPLIQADLLSDLKDEIEAAAFENCQGQFEEQYSTL
;
A
#
# COMPACT_ATOMS: atom_id res chain seq x y z
N MET A 1 14.58 7.15 19.96
CA MET A 1 14.96 6.59 18.64
C MET A 1 14.24 7.39 17.56
N ALA A 2 14.90 7.66 16.45
CA ALA A 2 14.36 8.55 15.41
C ALA A 2 13.39 7.77 14.53
N LYS A 3 12.15 8.22 14.44
CA LYS A 3 11.14 7.72 13.49
C LYS A 3 11.64 8.01 12.07
N ILE A 4 12.03 6.99 11.31
CA ILE A 4 12.40 7.18 9.90
C ILE A 4 11.10 7.22 9.11
N THR A 5 10.86 8.34 8.45
CA THR A 5 9.67 8.58 7.65
C THR A 5 10.07 8.70 6.18
N LYS A 6 9.44 7.94 5.29
CA LYS A 6 9.71 7.97 3.84
C LYS A 6 8.43 7.91 3.03
N ASN A 7 8.43 8.64 1.92
CA ASN A 7 7.34 8.62 0.96
C ASN A 7 7.65 7.59 -0.12
N PHE A 8 6.67 6.75 -0.43
CA PHE A 8 6.77 5.69 -1.41
C PHE A 8 5.67 5.83 -2.45
N SER A 9 5.94 5.30 -3.64
CA SER A 9 4.95 5.17 -4.70
C SER A 9 5.22 3.94 -5.54
N PHE A 10 4.18 3.17 -5.84
CA PHE A 10 4.26 2.03 -6.73
C PHE A 10 2.95 1.85 -7.50
N ASP A 11 3.06 1.10 -8.60
CA ASP A 11 1.92 0.73 -9.43
C ASP A 11 1.47 -0.69 -9.05
N LEU A 12 0.22 -0.82 -8.58
CA LEU A 12 -0.40 -2.08 -8.21
C LEU A 12 -1.27 -2.59 -9.37
N PRO A 13 -0.91 -3.69 -10.05
CA PRO A 13 -1.71 -4.22 -11.14
C PRO A 13 -3.03 -4.80 -10.62
N LEU A 14 -4.16 -4.31 -11.12
CA LEU A 14 -5.48 -4.89 -10.81
C LEU A 14 -5.57 -6.32 -11.35
N THR A 15 -5.60 -7.31 -10.47
CA THR A 15 -5.76 -8.70 -10.86
C THR A 15 -7.19 -8.99 -11.36
N LYS A 16 -7.35 -10.02 -12.21
CA LYS A 16 -8.63 -10.39 -12.86
C LYS A 16 -9.78 -10.67 -11.89
N THR A 17 -9.50 -10.92 -10.61
CA THR A 17 -10.50 -11.25 -9.58
C THR A 17 -11.30 -10.01 -9.18
N LEU A 18 -10.64 -8.86 -8.98
CA LEU A 18 -11.27 -7.55 -8.71
C LEU A 18 -11.95 -6.95 -9.96
N ALA A 19 -11.48 -7.31 -11.16
CA ALA A 19 -12.15 -6.97 -12.41
C ALA A 19 -13.59 -7.53 -12.49
N GLY A 20 -13.95 -8.50 -11.65
CA GLY A 20 -15.31 -9.03 -11.50
C GLY A 20 -16.29 -8.05 -10.85
N TYR A 21 -15.86 -7.28 -9.85
CA TYR A 21 -16.72 -6.28 -9.17
C TYR A 21 -16.92 -5.03 -10.02
N TRP A 22 -15.92 -4.66 -10.82
CA TRP A 22 -15.96 -3.49 -11.71
C TRP A 22 -16.42 -3.80 -13.15
N ARG A 23 -16.86 -5.04 -13.42
CA ARG A 23 -17.23 -5.58 -14.75
C ARG A 23 -18.43 -4.91 -15.43
N LYS A 24 -19.03 -3.88 -14.84
CA LYS A 24 -20.08 -3.07 -15.48
C LYS A 24 -19.63 -1.69 -15.96
N LYS A 25 -18.46 -1.18 -15.57
CA LYS A 25 -18.03 0.17 -16.01
C LYS A 25 -16.54 0.36 -16.30
N ILE A 26 -15.69 -0.61 -16.01
CA ILE A 26 -14.25 -0.45 -16.18
C ILE A 26 -13.74 -1.58 -17.07
N ASN A 27 -13.71 -1.31 -18.36
CA ASN A 27 -12.82 -2.02 -19.26
C ASN A 27 -11.43 -1.43 -19.04
N HIS A 28 -10.41 -2.27 -19.10
CA HIS A 28 -8.97 -1.97 -19.02
C HIS A 28 -8.31 -2.37 -17.69
N VAL A 29 -7.32 -3.23 -17.84
CA VAL A 29 -6.35 -3.66 -16.82
C VAL A 29 -5.42 -2.47 -16.64
N THR A 30 -5.82 -1.53 -15.80
CA THR A 30 -5.04 -0.32 -15.52
C THR A 30 -4.45 -0.46 -14.13
N ASP A 31 -3.16 -0.14 -14.00
CA ASP A 31 -2.46 -0.20 -12.73
C ASP A 31 -2.97 0.91 -11.79
N LEU A 32 -3.18 0.57 -10.53
CA LEU A 32 -3.47 1.54 -9.48
C LEU A 32 -2.16 2.20 -9.07
N GLN A 33 -2.07 3.52 -9.16
CA GLN A 33 -0.93 4.24 -8.63
C GLN A 33 -1.17 4.52 -7.14
N ILE A 34 -0.40 3.88 -6.28
CA ILE A 34 -0.47 4.02 -4.83
C ILE A 34 0.65 4.95 -4.37
N ARG A 35 0.32 5.91 -3.51
CA ARG A 35 1.29 6.78 -2.82
C ARG A 35 0.99 6.76 -1.32
N TYR A 36 2.03 6.55 -0.53
CA TYR A 36 1.90 6.37 0.91
C TYR A 36 3.17 6.78 1.65
N VAL A 37 3.04 7.02 2.94
CA VAL A 37 4.14 7.27 3.86
C VAL A 37 4.39 6.01 4.67
N GLY A 38 5.60 5.49 4.61
CA GLY A 38 6.04 4.40 5.47
C GLY A 38 6.81 4.90 6.68
N TYR A 39 6.58 4.28 7.82
CA TYR A 39 7.24 4.56 9.08
C TYR A 39 7.97 3.33 9.58
N ASP A 40 9.28 3.48 9.78
CA ASP A 40 10.09 2.53 10.53
C ASP A 40 10.33 3.09 11.92
N TYR A 41 9.88 2.32 12.90
CA TYR A 41 10.01 2.67 14.31
C TYR A 41 11.27 2.12 14.97
N GLY A 42 12.04 1.26 14.27
CA GLY A 42 13.28 0.67 14.78
C GLY A 42 13.08 -0.21 16.00
N PHE A 43 11.85 -0.65 16.27
CA PHE A 43 11.53 -1.60 17.32
C PHE A 43 10.90 -2.86 16.74
N ARG A 44 11.42 -3.99 17.20
CA ARG A 44 10.86 -5.30 16.96
C ARG A 44 9.77 -5.54 18.01
N ASP A 45 8.60 -5.97 17.58
CA ASP A 45 7.54 -6.41 18.47
C ASP A 45 8.11 -7.52 19.39
N GLU A 46 8.08 -7.30 20.70
CA GLU A 46 8.66 -8.24 21.67
C GLU A 46 7.88 -9.57 21.74
N GLU A 47 6.62 -9.56 21.30
CA GLU A 47 5.71 -10.70 21.37
C GLU A 47 5.80 -11.58 20.11
N THR A 48 5.91 -10.96 18.93
CA THR A 48 5.99 -11.69 17.64
C THR A 48 7.40 -11.76 17.06
N GLY A 49 8.31 -10.88 17.46
CA GLY A 49 9.64 -10.78 16.87
C GLY A 49 9.64 -10.13 15.48
N GLU A 50 8.54 -9.50 15.05
CA GLU A 50 8.45 -8.83 13.75
C GLU A 50 8.77 -7.34 13.88
N GLU A 51 9.43 -6.78 12.87
CA GLU A 51 9.61 -5.32 12.79
C GLU A 51 8.26 -4.67 12.49
N ARG A 52 7.86 -3.70 13.31
CA ARG A 52 6.62 -2.97 13.07
C ARG A 52 6.86 -1.82 12.10
N TYR A 53 6.42 -2.05 10.86
CA TYR A 53 6.20 -0.99 9.89
C TYR A 53 4.77 -0.49 10.00
N ASP A 54 4.59 0.81 9.80
CA ASP A 54 3.27 1.44 9.71
C ASP A 54 3.19 2.23 8.42
N ILE A 55 2.01 2.30 7.83
CA ILE A 55 1.79 2.91 6.53
C ILE A 55 0.57 3.84 6.58
N ASP A 56 0.75 5.07 6.12
CA ASP A 56 -0.35 6.01 5.89
C ASP A 56 -0.53 6.21 4.38
N LEU A 57 -1.66 5.76 3.83
CA LEU A 57 -2.01 5.99 2.43
C LEU A 57 -2.32 7.48 2.19
N GLU A 58 -1.63 8.11 1.24
CA GLU A 58 -1.86 9.51 0.86
C GLU A 58 -2.75 9.63 -0.38
N GLU A 59 -2.54 8.77 -1.37
CA GLU A 59 -3.23 8.86 -2.66
C GLU A 59 -3.34 7.47 -3.30
N VAL A 60 -4.52 7.17 -3.85
CA VAL A 60 -4.75 5.96 -4.65
C VAL A 60 -5.41 6.42 -5.95
N ASN A 61 -4.66 6.40 -7.05
CA ASN A 61 -5.13 6.86 -8.34
C ASN A 61 -5.50 5.68 -9.24
N TYR A 62 -6.72 5.70 -9.77
CA TYR A 62 -7.19 4.83 -10.82
C TYR A 62 -7.51 5.66 -12.06
N GLU A 63 -6.83 5.45 -13.18
CA GLU A 63 -7.03 6.22 -14.43
C GLU A 63 -6.96 7.76 -14.23
N GLY A 64 -6.09 8.21 -13.32
CA GLY A 64 -5.94 9.63 -12.98
C GLY A 64 -7.02 10.19 -12.04
N MET A 65 -7.90 9.34 -11.50
CA MET A 65 -8.87 9.70 -10.47
C MET A 65 -8.43 9.18 -9.10
N ASN A 66 -8.40 10.05 -8.09
CA ASN A 66 -8.14 9.64 -6.72
C ASN A 66 -9.36 8.93 -6.12
N ILE A 67 -9.22 7.63 -5.86
CA ILE A 67 -10.25 6.75 -5.29
C ILE A 67 -10.04 6.49 -3.79
N LEU A 68 -9.01 7.05 -3.15
CA LEU A 68 -8.76 6.91 -1.71
C LEU A 68 -10.00 7.24 -0.86
N PRO A 69 -10.81 8.28 -1.15
CA PRO A 69 -12.03 8.54 -0.38
C PRO A 69 -13.06 7.39 -0.43
N LEU A 70 -13.10 6.63 -1.53
CA LEU A 70 -14.00 5.47 -1.67
C LEU A 70 -13.50 4.29 -0.84
N ILE A 71 -12.17 4.12 -0.76
CA ILE A 71 -11.51 3.12 0.08
C ILE A 71 -11.73 3.45 1.56
N GLN A 72 -11.53 4.71 1.96
CA GLN A 72 -11.72 5.16 3.34
C GLN A 72 -13.19 5.12 3.80
N ALA A 73 -14.14 5.28 2.88
CA ALA A 73 -15.56 5.10 3.14
C ALA A 73 -15.98 3.62 3.24
N ASP A 74 -15.03 2.68 3.18
CA ASP A 74 -15.24 1.23 3.25
C ASP A 74 -16.16 0.69 2.13
N LEU A 75 -16.27 1.44 1.02
CA LEU A 75 -17.06 1.04 -0.15
C LEU A 75 -16.34 0.02 -1.03
N LEU A 76 -15.05 -0.23 -0.73
CA LEU A 76 -14.12 -1.07 -1.49
C LEU A 76 -13.24 -1.87 -0.52
N SER A 77 -13.83 -2.52 0.49
CA SER A 77 -13.12 -3.25 1.55
C SER A 77 -12.09 -4.26 1.03
N ASP A 78 -12.46 -5.09 0.05
CA ASP A 78 -11.55 -6.10 -0.51
C ASP A 78 -10.32 -5.47 -1.19
N LEU A 79 -10.52 -4.32 -1.84
CA LEU A 79 -9.44 -3.58 -2.49
C LEU A 79 -8.58 -2.85 -1.45
N LYS A 80 -9.18 -2.38 -0.36
CA LYS A 80 -8.46 -1.76 0.76
C LYS A 80 -7.42 -2.73 1.33
N ASP A 81 -7.85 -3.94 1.65
CA ASP A 81 -6.97 -4.97 2.22
C ASP A 81 -5.81 -5.32 1.27
N GLU A 82 -6.08 -5.40 -0.04
CA GLU A 82 -5.05 -5.65 -1.06
C GLU A 82 -4.05 -4.49 -1.20
N ILE A 83 -4.53 -3.24 -1.17
CA ILE A 83 -3.67 -2.04 -1.23
C ILE A 83 -2.80 -1.95 0.03
N GLU A 84 -3.38 -2.15 1.22
CA GLU A 84 -2.65 -2.08 2.48
C GLU A 84 -1.59 -3.19 2.56
N ALA A 85 -1.92 -4.42 2.17
CA ALA A 85 -0.95 -5.52 2.12
C ALA A 85 0.20 -5.23 1.13
N ALA A 86 -0.11 -4.77 -0.08
CA ALA A 86 0.91 -4.46 -1.08
C ALA A 86 1.79 -3.28 -0.67
N ALA A 87 1.22 -2.23 -0.06
CA ALA A 87 1.96 -1.09 0.46
C ALA A 87 2.86 -1.50 1.64
N PHE A 88 2.39 -2.41 2.50
CA PHE A 88 3.19 -2.95 3.60
C PHE A 88 4.38 -3.76 3.08
N GLU A 89 4.16 -4.72 2.17
CA GLU A 89 5.23 -5.52 1.57
C GLU A 89 6.26 -4.65 0.84
N ASN A 90 5.79 -3.64 0.09
CA ASN A 90 6.68 -2.69 -0.59
C ASN A 90 7.50 -1.87 0.42
N CYS A 91 6.86 -1.40 1.50
CA CYS A 91 7.50 -0.65 2.57
C CYS A 91 8.61 -1.47 3.24
N GLN A 92 8.29 -2.70 3.66
CA GLN A 92 9.23 -3.60 4.31
C GLN A 92 10.44 -3.89 3.41
N GLY A 93 10.21 -4.29 2.16
CA GLY A 93 11.32 -4.58 1.24
C GLY A 93 12.25 -3.37 1.02
N GLN A 94 11.69 -2.16 0.92
CA GLN A 94 12.48 -0.93 0.73
C GLN A 94 13.28 -0.52 1.98
N PHE A 95 12.80 -0.82 3.18
CA PHE A 95 13.55 -0.58 4.41
C PHE A 95 14.63 -1.66 4.63
N GLU A 96 14.30 -2.94 4.43
CA GLU A 96 15.26 -4.04 4.55
C GLU A 96 16.44 -3.90 3.58
N GLU A 97 16.21 -3.50 2.32
CA GLU A 97 17.28 -3.25 1.35
C GLU A 97 18.30 -2.21 1.85
N GLN A 98 17.84 -1.17 2.55
CA GLN A 98 18.70 -0.11 3.06
C GLN A 98 19.53 -0.55 4.27
N TYR A 99 18.99 -1.42 5.12
CA TYR A 99 19.75 -1.99 6.24
C TYR A 99 20.75 -3.05 5.78
N SER A 100 20.48 -3.74 4.66
CA SER A 100 21.43 -4.72 4.09
C SER A 100 22.68 -4.10 3.46
N THR A 101 22.63 -2.81 3.12
CA THR A 101 23.72 -2.06 2.48
C THR A 101 24.60 -1.27 3.46
N LEU A 102 24.29 -1.33 4.75
CA LEU A 102 25.07 -0.75 5.86
C LEU A 102 26.00 -1.79 6.51
#